data_AF-A0A2E8CJ00-F1
#
_entry.id   AF-A0A2E8CJ00-F1
#
_cell.length_a   1.000
_cell.length_b   1.000
_cell.length_c   1.000
_cell.angle_alpha   90.00
_cell.angle_beta   90.00
_cell.angle_gamma   90.00
#
_symmetry.space_group_name_H-M   'P 1'
#
loop_
_entity.id
_entity.type
_entity.pdbx_description
1 polymer ?
#
loop_
_entity_poly.entity_id
_entity_poly.type
_entity_poly.pdbx_seq_one_letter_code
_entity_poly.pdbx_strand_id
1 'polypeptide(L)'
;MIAKRGLLAAVFTGLALMMGSVQAQDMTFFRIGTGGAGGTYYPIGGLIANAISNPPGSRACDKGGSCGVPGLVAIAVSTNASVANMNAIHAGQLDAGLAGAQSVTQGYNGEGKFVGNKKDNVRVIANLYPEDMHLVTPKGVHLSSLTDLNGMRVGVAAAGSGTQVSVRMILKHYGIKADEHELGLGQSAQRLADGQLDAFFYAGGTPFAALIQLGSTKGFELYKFSDDERKAINGIIPYYVASDIPAGVYETIDYDVPTVAVNGQLVTSVSQPEELIYKITKAMWNKNTRKLLDKGHAKGKAIKVETALKGVLIPLHPGAERYYKEIGMIN
;
A
#
# COMPACT_ATOMS: atom_id res chain seq x y z
N MET A 1 -61.30 4.03 72.76
CA MET A 1 -61.97 2.85 72.17
C MET A 1 -61.44 2.70 70.75
N ILE A 2 -60.41 1.88 70.54
CA ILE A 2 -60.47 0.50 70.02
C ILE A 2 -61.14 0.41 68.63
N ALA A 3 -60.31 0.09 67.63
CA ALA A 3 -60.53 -0.80 66.47
C ALA A 3 -59.92 -0.19 65.19
N LYS A 4 -59.30 -0.88 64.24
CA LYS A 4 -58.78 -2.25 64.11
C LYS A 4 -57.85 -2.19 62.89
N ARG A 5 -56.72 -2.88 62.96
CA ARG A 5 -55.81 -3.13 61.82
C ARG A 5 -56.54 -3.88 60.70
N GLY A 6 -56.30 -3.47 59.45
CA GLY A 6 -56.71 -4.19 58.24
C GLY A 6 -55.56 -4.14 57.24
N LEU A 7 -54.84 -5.25 57.16
CA LEU A 7 -53.71 -5.54 56.29
C LEU A 7 -54.21 -5.63 54.83
N LEU A 8 -53.65 -4.85 53.90
CA LEU A 8 -53.76 -5.12 52.46
C LEU A 8 -52.34 -5.18 51.90
N ALA A 9 -51.82 -6.40 51.87
CA ALA A 9 -50.65 -6.79 51.12
C ALA A 9 -50.98 -6.70 49.63
N ALA A 10 -50.58 -5.61 48.98
CA ALA A 10 -50.51 -5.56 47.53
C ALA A 10 -49.22 -6.27 47.09
N VAL A 11 -49.38 -7.44 46.48
CA VAL A 11 -48.34 -8.22 45.83
C VAL A 11 -47.74 -7.37 44.70
N PHE A 12 -46.57 -6.76 44.94
CA PHE A 12 -45.71 -6.24 43.87
C PHE A 12 -44.98 -7.42 43.23
N THR A 13 -45.59 -8.01 42.21
CA THR A 13 -44.93 -9.02 41.37
C THR A 13 -43.77 -8.34 40.65
N GLY A 14 -42.55 -8.70 41.02
CA GLY A 14 -41.32 -8.11 40.52
C GLY A 14 -41.18 -8.29 39.00
N LEU A 15 -41.25 -7.19 38.27
CA LEU A 15 -40.67 -7.10 36.94
C LEU A 15 -39.20 -6.71 37.13
N ALA A 16 -38.35 -7.70 37.41
CA ALA A 16 -36.92 -7.52 37.34
C ALA A 16 -36.56 -7.24 35.88
N LEU A 17 -36.39 -5.96 35.55
CA LEU A 17 -35.74 -5.51 34.34
C LEU A 17 -34.40 -6.23 34.25
N MET A 18 -34.31 -7.26 33.40
CA MET A 18 -33.03 -7.74 32.91
C MET A 18 -32.46 -6.66 32.00
N MET A 19 -31.91 -5.61 32.62
CA MET A 19 -30.94 -4.73 31.98
C MET A 19 -29.70 -5.59 31.73
N GLY A 20 -29.72 -6.37 30.65
CA GLY A 20 -28.50 -6.89 30.08
C GLY A 20 -27.61 -5.69 29.83
N SER A 21 -26.47 -5.61 30.51
CA SER A 21 -25.44 -4.63 30.26
C SER A 21 -25.06 -4.74 28.78
N VAL A 22 -25.52 -3.80 27.97
CA VAL A 22 -25.07 -3.62 26.59
C VAL A 22 -23.60 -3.22 26.71
N GLN A 23 -22.69 -4.18 26.64
CA GLN A 23 -21.29 -3.87 26.39
C GLN A 23 -21.22 -3.33 24.97
N ALA A 24 -21.08 -2.00 24.86
CA ALA A 24 -20.62 -1.39 23.62
C ALA A 24 -19.26 -2.01 23.31
N GLN A 25 -19.15 -2.70 22.18
CA GLN A 25 -17.88 -3.26 21.74
C GLN A 25 -16.97 -2.07 21.36
N ASP A 26 -15.85 -1.92 22.05
CA ASP A 26 -14.93 -0.81 21.82
C ASP A 26 -14.47 -0.78 20.36
N MET A 27 -14.68 0.36 19.72
CA MET A 27 -14.33 0.59 18.32
C MET A 27 -12.87 1.03 18.22
N THR A 28 -12.09 0.30 17.42
CA THR A 28 -10.72 0.71 17.08
C THR A 28 -10.69 1.22 15.64
N PHE A 29 -10.16 2.42 15.44
CA PHE A 29 -9.95 2.97 14.10
C PHE A 29 -8.51 2.72 13.64
N PHE A 30 -8.32 2.36 12.38
CA PHE A 30 -7.02 2.01 11.83
C PHE A 30 -6.79 2.64 10.45
N ARG A 31 -5.92 3.65 10.40
CA ARG A 31 -5.66 4.44 9.20
C ARG A 31 -4.49 3.86 8.44
N ILE A 32 -4.74 3.44 7.20
CA ILE A 32 -3.75 2.85 6.31
C ILE A 32 -3.34 3.89 5.27
N GLY A 33 -2.12 4.41 5.36
CA GLY A 33 -1.53 5.27 4.33
C GLY A 33 -1.36 4.52 3.01
N THR A 34 -1.78 5.14 1.92
CA THR A 34 -1.76 4.52 0.60
C THR A 34 -0.94 5.36 -0.38
N GLY A 35 -1.54 5.84 -1.45
CA GLY A 35 -0.98 6.76 -2.43
C GLY A 35 -2.12 7.56 -3.06
N GLY A 36 -1.86 8.22 -4.18
CA GLY A 36 -2.93 8.86 -4.96
C GLY A 36 -3.93 7.83 -5.51
N ALA A 37 -5.19 8.23 -5.67
CA ALA A 37 -6.28 7.37 -6.16
C ALA A 37 -6.04 6.77 -7.57
N GLY A 38 -5.20 7.42 -8.39
CA GLY A 38 -4.84 6.92 -9.73
C GLY A 38 -3.81 5.78 -9.73
N GLY A 39 -3.17 5.49 -8.59
CA GLY A 39 -2.16 4.44 -8.43
C GLY A 39 -2.70 3.19 -7.71
N THR A 40 -1.84 2.19 -7.53
CA THR A 40 -2.22 0.86 -7.01
C THR A 40 -2.47 0.82 -5.51
N TYR A 41 -1.79 1.67 -4.73
CA TYR A 41 -1.87 1.63 -3.28
C TYR A 41 -3.26 1.95 -2.75
N TYR A 42 -3.97 2.90 -3.35
CA TYR A 42 -5.28 3.29 -2.88
C TYR A 42 -6.31 2.14 -2.98
N PRO A 43 -6.53 1.49 -4.15
CA PRO A 43 -7.46 0.37 -4.24
C PRO A 43 -7.00 -0.83 -3.39
N ILE A 44 -5.71 -1.18 -3.38
CA ILE A 44 -5.22 -2.28 -2.54
C ILE A 44 -5.41 -1.97 -1.04
N GLY A 45 -5.07 -0.76 -0.60
CA GLY A 45 -5.26 -0.35 0.78
C GLY A 45 -6.72 -0.40 1.19
N GLY A 46 -7.64 -0.05 0.28
CA GLY A 46 -9.08 -0.23 0.47
C GLY A 46 -9.50 -1.70 0.61
N LEU A 47 -8.95 -2.60 -0.19
CA LEU A 47 -9.19 -4.04 -0.07
C LEU A 47 -8.65 -4.61 1.24
N ILE A 48 -7.44 -4.21 1.65
CA ILE A 48 -6.86 -4.60 2.93
C ILE A 48 -7.72 -4.06 4.08
N ALA A 49 -8.10 -2.78 4.02
CA ALA A 49 -8.96 -2.16 5.02
C ALA A 49 -10.30 -2.91 5.16
N ASN A 50 -10.94 -3.27 4.04
CA ASN A 50 -12.16 -4.05 4.05
C ASN A 50 -11.95 -5.46 4.64
N ALA A 51 -10.86 -6.13 4.28
CA ALA A 51 -10.53 -7.47 4.77
C ALA A 51 -10.27 -7.54 6.27
N ILE A 52 -9.65 -6.50 6.85
CA ILE A 52 -9.28 -6.49 8.27
C ILE A 52 -10.36 -5.85 9.14
N SER A 53 -11.30 -5.10 8.57
CA SER A 53 -12.41 -4.49 9.30
C SER A 53 -13.46 -5.53 9.67
N ASN A 54 -13.99 -5.44 10.89
CA ASN A 54 -15.13 -6.22 11.35
C ASN A 54 -15.90 -5.42 12.44
N PRO A 55 -16.52 -4.28 12.06
CA PRO A 55 -17.29 -3.46 12.97
C PRO A 55 -18.52 -4.21 13.53
N PRO A 56 -19.06 -3.78 14.68
CA PRO A 56 -20.31 -4.31 15.23
C PRO A 56 -21.43 -4.32 14.19
N GLY A 57 -22.17 -5.43 14.13
CA GLY A 57 -23.21 -5.64 13.12
C GLY A 57 -22.71 -6.17 11.77
N SER A 58 -21.40 -6.36 11.60
CA SER A 58 -20.86 -7.05 10.42
C SER A 58 -21.43 -8.45 10.28
N ARG A 59 -21.63 -8.87 9.02
CA ARG A 59 -21.98 -10.26 8.71
C ARG A 59 -20.88 -11.19 9.23
N ALA A 60 -21.27 -12.31 9.83
CA ALA A 60 -20.33 -13.29 10.33
C ALA A 60 -19.43 -13.87 9.21
N CYS A 61 -18.16 -14.14 9.54
CA CYS A 61 -17.13 -14.64 8.62
C CYS A 61 -17.52 -15.97 7.94
N ASP A 62 -18.07 -16.91 8.71
CA ASP A 62 -18.58 -18.20 8.23
C ASP A 62 -19.76 -18.07 7.27
N LYS A 63 -20.53 -16.98 7.40
CA LYS A 63 -21.61 -16.61 6.49
C LYS A 63 -21.12 -15.78 5.30
N GLY A 64 -19.82 -15.61 5.10
CA GLY A 64 -19.25 -14.87 3.97
C GLY A 64 -19.03 -13.37 4.22
N GLY A 65 -19.12 -12.93 5.48
CA GLY A 65 -18.64 -11.60 5.87
C GLY A 65 -17.13 -11.53 6.03
N SER A 66 -16.63 -10.36 6.43
CA SER A 66 -15.22 -10.17 6.73
C SER A 66 -14.79 -11.03 7.91
N CYS A 67 -13.62 -11.66 7.78
CA CYS A 67 -12.97 -12.39 8.88
C CYS A 67 -11.96 -11.50 9.63
N GLY A 68 -12.11 -10.19 9.47
CA GLY A 68 -11.31 -9.16 10.11
C GLY A 68 -11.42 -9.13 11.63
N VAL A 69 -10.72 -8.16 12.21
CA VAL A 69 -10.58 -8.01 13.65
C VAL A 69 -11.86 -7.45 14.26
N PRO A 70 -12.53 -8.15 15.19
CA PRO A 70 -13.78 -7.67 15.80
C PRO A 70 -13.61 -6.29 16.44
N GLY A 71 -14.50 -5.35 16.11
CA GLY A 71 -14.45 -3.97 16.59
C GLY A 71 -13.51 -3.04 15.79
N LEU A 72 -12.78 -3.56 14.79
CA LEU A 72 -11.88 -2.76 13.97
C LEU A 72 -12.60 -2.12 12.78
N VAL A 73 -12.36 -0.83 12.57
CA VAL A 73 -12.68 -0.10 11.34
C VAL A 73 -11.41 0.46 10.76
N ALA A 74 -10.93 -0.18 9.69
CA ALA A 74 -9.80 0.29 8.93
C ALA A 74 -10.26 1.15 7.74
N ILE A 75 -9.47 2.19 7.42
CA ILE A 75 -9.72 3.07 6.28
C ILE A 75 -8.44 3.29 5.49
N ALA A 76 -8.56 3.34 4.16
CA ALA A 76 -7.48 3.79 3.29
C ALA A 76 -7.41 5.31 3.30
N VAL A 77 -6.22 5.87 3.51
CA VAL A 77 -5.94 7.30 3.49
C VAL A 77 -5.03 7.59 2.30
N SER A 78 -5.46 8.50 1.42
CA SER A 78 -4.64 8.92 0.29
C SER A 78 -3.48 9.81 0.76
N THR A 79 -2.29 9.57 0.23
CA THR A 79 -1.05 10.25 0.62
C THR A 79 -0.10 10.39 -0.59
N ASN A 80 1.09 10.96 -0.36
CA ASN A 80 2.19 10.95 -1.34
C ASN A 80 3.00 9.64 -1.36
N ALA A 81 2.45 8.53 -0.84
CA ALA A 81 3.05 7.19 -0.82
C ALA A 81 4.26 7.03 0.12
N SER A 82 5.21 6.16 -0.24
CA SER A 82 6.11 5.45 0.68
C SER A 82 6.73 6.31 1.77
N VAL A 83 7.37 7.44 1.43
CA VAL A 83 8.08 8.23 2.44
C VAL A 83 7.14 9.08 3.27
N ALA A 84 6.07 9.62 2.67
CA ALA A 84 5.00 10.25 3.42
C ALA A 84 4.35 9.28 4.41
N ASN A 85 4.06 8.05 3.99
CA ASN A 85 3.48 7.01 4.85
C ASN A 85 4.41 6.66 6.01
N MET A 86 5.70 6.40 5.75
CA MET A 86 6.65 6.10 6.81
C MET A 86 6.86 7.27 7.78
N ASN A 87 6.89 8.51 7.29
CA ASN A 87 6.96 9.69 8.14
C ASN A 87 5.73 9.79 9.05
N ALA A 88 4.54 9.58 8.50
CA ALA A 88 3.29 9.64 9.25
C ALA A 88 3.13 8.48 10.25
N ILE A 89 3.56 7.26 9.90
CA ILE A 89 3.61 6.13 10.84
C ILE A 89 4.59 6.43 11.97
N HIS A 90 5.78 6.92 11.63
CA HIS A 90 6.79 7.26 12.62
C HIS A 90 6.30 8.33 13.60
N ALA A 91 5.54 9.30 13.11
CA ALA A 91 4.95 10.38 13.89
C ALA A 91 3.62 10.01 14.60
N GLY A 92 3.12 8.77 14.47
CA GLY A 92 1.83 8.34 15.06
C GLY A 92 0.58 8.91 14.38
N GLN A 93 0.74 9.51 13.19
CA GLN A 93 -0.35 10.09 12.40
C GLN A 93 -1.06 9.05 11.52
N LEU A 94 -0.43 7.90 11.26
CA LEU A 94 -1.03 6.75 10.60
C LEU A 94 -0.68 5.46 11.37
N ASP A 95 -1.58 4.50 11.32
CA ASP A 95 -1.46 3.24 12.05
C ASP A 95 -0.71 2.18 11.22
N ALA A 96 -0.89 2.23 9.90
CA ALA A 96 -0.12 1.46 8.93
C ALA A 96 0.02 2.24 7.62
N GLY A 97 0.75 1.66 6.66
CA GLY A 97 0.80 2.19 5.31
C GLY A 97 1.52 1.29 4.33
N LEU A 98 1.34 1.56 3.05
CA LEU A 98 2.05 0.88 1.98
C LEU A 98 3.34 1.64 1.63
N ALA A 99 4.43 0.92 1.47
CA ALA A 99 5.71 1.49 1.07
C ALA A 99 6.56 0.47 0.32
N GLY A 100 7.26 0.91 -0.72
CA GLY A 100 8.24 0.09 -1.44
C GLY A 100 9.43 -0.28 -0.55
N ALA A 101 9.95 -1.50 -0.70
CA ALA A 101 11.01 -2.10 0.11
C ALA A 101 12.29 -1.24 0.19
N GLN A 102 12.62 -0.50 -0.88
CA GLN A 102 13.70 0.48 -0.89
C GLN A 102 13.50 1.54 0.19
N SER A 103 12.31 2.15 0.22
CA SER A 103 11.98 3.21 1.17
C SER A 103 11.93 2.64 2.59
N VAL A 104 11.32 1.48 2.77
CA VAL A 104 11.23 0.79 4.07
C VAL A 104 12.61 0.52 4.65
N THR A 105 13.52 -0.05 3.85
CA THR A 105 14.86 -0.42 4.31
C THR A 105 15.71 0.81 4.60
N GLN A 106 15.78 1.77 3.67
CA GLN A 106 16.56 2.98 3.87
C GLN A 106 16.01 3.84 5.01
N GLY A 107 14.69 3.92 5.13
CA GLY A 107 14.00 4.62 6.23
C GLY A 107 14.35 4.00 7.58
N TYR A 108 14.23 2.67 7.69
CA TYR A 108 14.58 1.95 8.90
C TYR A 108 16.06 2.06 9.25
N ASN A 109 16.98 2.02 8.28
CA ASN A 109 18.43 2.11 8.54
C ASN A 109 18.94 3.55 8.73
N GLY A 110 18.19 4.56 8.27
CA GLY A 110 18.64 5.96 8.28
C GLY A 110 19.59 6.28 7.13
N GLU A 111 19.38 5.66 5.97
CA GLU A 111 20.24 5.78 4.79
C GLU A 111 19.67 6.77 3.75
N GLY A 112 20.52 7.22 2.84
CA GLY A 112 20.12 8.11 1.75
C GLY A 112 19.47 9.39 2.28
N LYS A 113 18.22 9.65 1.89
CA LYS A 113 17.51 10.86 2.36
C LYS A 113 17.03 10.79 3.81
N PHE A 114 17.17 9.64 4.47
CA PHE A 114 16.78 9.44 5.86
C PHE A 114 17.94 9.63 6.85
N VAL A 115 19.11 10.06 6.38
CA VAL A 115 20.23 10.42 7.27
C VAL A 115 19.77 11.50 8.25
N GLY A 116 19.98 11.25 9.55
CA GLY A 116 19.52 12.12 10.63
C GLY A 116 18.02 12.04 10.95
N ASN A 117 17.26 11.20 10.25
CA ASN A 117 15.81 11.05 10.43
C ASN A 117 15.36 9.60 10.20
N LYS A 118 15.98 8.68 10.95
CA LYS A 118 15.71 7.23 10.93
C LYS A 118 14.27 6.93 11.34
N LYS A 119 13.65 5.93 10.71
CA LYS A 119 12.29 5.43 11.00
C LYS A 119 12.37 4.11 11.76
N ASP A 120 13.07 4.15 12.89
CA ASP A 120 13.42 3.00 13.72
C ASP A 120 12.23 2.30 14.37
N ASN A 121 11.09 2.98 14.51
CA ASN A 121 9.83 2.40 14.98
C ASN A 121 9.02 1.70 13.88
N VAL A 122 9.39 1.80 12.59
CA VAL A 122 8.65 1.13 11.51
C VAL A 122 8.95 -0.38 11.50
N ARG A 123 7.92 -1.19 11.27
CA ARG A 123 7.97 -2.66 11.17
C ARG A 123 7.17 -3.15 9.97
N VAL A 124 7.59 -4.27 9.39
CA VAL A 124 6.87 -4.90 8.28
C VAL A 124 5.76 -5.82 8.82
N ILE A 125 4.58 -5.75 8.20
CA ILE A 125 3.52 -6.75 8.36
C ILE A 125 3.66 -7.80 7.26
N ALA A 126 3.76 -7.37 6.00
CA ALA A 126 3.87 -8.29 4.86
C ALA A 126 4.47 -7.63 3.62
N ASN A 127 5.22 -8.40 2.85
CA ASN A 127 5.42 -8.16 1.43
C ASN A 127 4.12 -8.41 0.65
N LEU A 128 3.81 -7.56 -0.33
CA LEU A 128 2.55 -7.59 -1.07
C LEU A 128 2.75 -8.00 -2.53
N TYR A 129 3.43 -7.19 -3.34
CA TYR A 129 3.58 -7.43 -4.78
C TYR A 129 4.72 -6.59 -5.38
N PRO A 130 5.24 -6.98 -6.56
CA PRO A 130 6.20 -6.15 -7.30
C PRO A 130 5.53 -4.91 -7.90
N GLU A 131 6.24 -3.80 -7.82
CA GLU A 131 5.93 -2.47 -8.31
C GLU A 131 6.85 -2.13 -9.48
N ASP A 132 6.32 -2.30 -10.69
CA ASP A 132 7.04 -2.13 -11.94
C ASP A 132 7.29 -0.64 -12.20
N MET A 133 8.53 -0.28 -12.53
CA MET A 133 8.88 1.09 -12.94
C MET A 133 8.34 1.34 -14.35
N HIS A 134 7.59 2.41 -14.50
CA HIS A 134 7.11 2.91 -15.78
C HIS A 134 7.86 4.21 -16.07
N LEU A 135 8.43 4.33 -17.26
CA LEU A 135 8.79 5.60 -17.86
C LEU A 135 7.88 5.80 -19.07
N VAL A 136 6.99 6.76 -18.95
CA VAL A 136 5.85 7.00 -19.85
C VAL A 136 6.13 8.22 -20.70
N THR A 137 5.95 8.10 -22.01
CA THR A 137 6.08 9.19 -22.99
C THR A 137 4.79 9.32 -23.81
N PRO A 138 4.57 10.43 -24.53
CA PRO A 138 3.42 10.56 -25.43
C PRO A 138 3.43 9.49 -26.51
N LYS A 139 2.25 9.14 -27.04
CA LYS A 139 2.12 8.18 -28.13
C LYS A 139 3.05 8.52 -29.30
N GLY A 140 3.78 7.54 -29.82
CA GLY A 140 4.74 7.72 -30.92
C GLY A 140 6.07 8.39 -30.54
N VAL A 141 6.28 8.76 -29.27
CA VAL A 141 7.57 9.26 -28.78
C VAL A 141 8.36 8.11 -28.18
N HIS A 142 9.46 7.75 -28.84
CA HIS A 142 10.36 6.70 -28.40
C HIS A 142 11.71 7.29 -27.99
N LEU A 143 12.18 6.94 -26.80
CA LEU A 143 13.53 7.25 -26.34
C LEU A 143 14.45 6.08 -26.70
N SER A 144 15.63 6.40 -27.20
CA SER A 144 16.70 5.42 -27.47
C SER A 144 17.49 5.08 -26.21
N SER A 145 17.56 6.02 -25.26
CA SER A 145 18.27 5.86 -23.99
C SER A 145 17.66 6.72 -22.88
N LEU A 146 17.98 6.42 -21.61
CA LEU A 146 17.64 7.33 -20.51
C LEU A 146 18.26 8.73 -20.68
N THR A 147 19.41 8.86 -21.37
CA THR A 147 20.06 10.17 -21.56
C THR A 147 19.31 11.12 -22.49
N ASP A 148 18.33 10.62 -23.25
CA ASP A 148 17.46 11.44 -24.10
C ASP A 148 16.55 12.36 -23.26
N LEU A 149 16.41 12.09 -21.95
CA LEU A 149 15.65 12.91 -21.00
C LEU A 149 16.34 14.25 -20.67
N ASN A 150 17.57 14.50 -21.13
CA ASN A 150 18.26 15.76 -20.88
C ASN A 150 17.47 16.96 -21.44
N GLY A 151 17.20 17.95 -20.60
CA GLY A 151 16.43 19.14 -20.95
C GLY A 151 14.92 18.92 -21.13
N MET A 152 14.43 17.67 -21.06
CA MET A 152 13.00 17.36 -21.13
C MET A 152 12.28 17.73 -19.82
N ARG A 153 10.98 18.06 -19.90
CA ARG A 153 10.09 18.23 -18.76
C ARG A 153 9.64 16.86 -18.26
N VAL A 154 10.24 16.41 -17.15
CA VAL A 154 10.08 15.03 -16.66
C VAL A 154 9.35 15.03 -15.32
N GLY A 155 8.20 14.35 -15.27
CA GLY A 155 7.52 14.06 -14.02
C GLY A 155 8.29 13.03 -13.19
N VAL A 156 8.76 13.39 -11.99
CA VAL A 156 9.58 12.52 -11.11
C VAL A 156 8.79 11.90 -9.95
N ALA A 157 7.48 11.74 -10.13
CA ALA A 157 6.51 11.36 -9.10
C ALA A 157 6.37 12.39 -7.96
N ALA A 158 5.44 12.14 -7.04
CA ALA A 158 5.08 13.09 -5.99
C ALA A 158 6.23 13.31 -4.99
N ALA A 159 6.31 14.53 -4.46
CA ALA A 159 7.20 14.91 -3.38
C ALA A 159 7.04 13.97 -2.18
N GLY A 160 8.14 13.35 -1.76
CA GLY A 160 8.11 12.39 -0.65
C GLY A 160 7.52 11.02 -1.02
N SER A 161 7.43 10.66 -2.30
CA SER A 161 7.18 9.29 -2.74
C SER A 161 8.46 8.45 -2.77
N GLY A 162 8.33 7.12 -2.74
CA GLY A 162 9.46 6.22 -2.95
C GLY A 162 10.00 6.28 -4.38
N THR A 163 9.09 6.33 -5.36
CA THR A 163 9.44 6.50 -6.78
C THR A 163 10.33 7.72 -7.00
N GLN A 164 10.00 8.87 -6.41
CA GLN A 164 10.82 10.06 -6.55
C GLN A 164 12.27 9.85 -6.10
N VAL A 165 12.46 9.13 -4.99
CA VAL A 165 13.81 8.81 -4.48
C VAL A 165 14.57 7.96 -5.50
N SER A 166 13.94 6.90 -5.97
CA SER A 166 14.54 5.99 -6.96
C SER A 166 14.87 6.72 -8.27
N VAL A 167 13.92 7.50 -8.80
CA VAL A 167 14.09 8.23 -10.07
C VAL A 167 15.25 9.23 -9.96
N ARG A 168 15.34 10.00 -8.88
CA ARG A 168 16.46 10.93 -8.69
C ARG A 168 17.81 10.21 -8.56
N MET A 169 17.85 9.03 -7.94
CA MET A 169 19.07 8.21 -7.92
C MET A 169 19.46 7.74 -9.33
N ILE A 170 18.48 7.33 -10.14
CA ILE A 170 18.68 6.93 -11.55
C ILE A 170 19.17 8.13 -12.38
N LEU A 171 18.47 9.26 -12.36
CA LEU A 171 18.86 10.46 -13.10
C LEU A 171 20.27 10.92 -12.73
N LYS A 172 20.60 10.92 -11.42
CA LYS A 172 21.94 11.27 -10.92
C LYS A 172 23.01 10.30 -11.43
N HIS A 173 22.75 9.00 -11.43
CA HIS A 173 23.70 7.99 -11.89
C HIS A 173 24.06 8.17 -13.37
N TYR A 174 23.07 8.48 -14.21
CA TYR A 174 23.26 8.75 -15.64
C TYR A 174 23.66 10.19 -15.97
N GLY A 175 23.82 11.07 -14.97
CA GLY A 175 24.15 12.49 -15.18
C GLY A 175 23.08 13.29 -15.93
N ILE A 176 21.82 12.84 -15.89
CA ILE A 176 20.70 13.45 -16.62
C ILE A 176 20.26 14.74 -15.93
N LYS A 177 20.14 15.81 -16.71
CA LYS A 177 19.67 17.13 -16.29
C LYS A 177 18.31 17.43 -16.92
N ALA A 178 17.26 16.76 -16.43
CA ALA A 178 15.88 17.03 -16.82
C ALA A 178 15.35 18.29 -16.10
N ASP A 179 14.34 18.94 -16.68
CA ASP A 179 13.47 19.86 -15.96
C ASP A 179 12.50 19.02 -15.12
N GLU A 180 12.79 18.83 -13.83
CA GLU A 180 12.04 17.93 -12.94
C GLU A 180 10.72 18.54 -12.44
N HIS A 181 9.61 17.81 -12.59
CA HIS A 181 8.31 18.17 -12.05
C HIS A 181 7.84 17.15 -11.00
N GLU A 182 7.64 17.58 -9.75
CA GLU A 182 7.15 16.72 -8.67
C GLU A 182 5.63 16.59 -8.72
N LEU A 183 5.12 15.52 -9.34
CA LEU A 183 3.69 15.35 -9.65
C LEU A 183 3.21 13.94 -9.31
N GLY A 184 2.00 13.84 -8.75
CA GLY A 184 1.35 12.53 -8.56
C GLY A 184 0.93 11.90 -9.89
N LEU A 185 0.74 10.58 -9.94
CA LEU A 185 0.46 9.84 -11.18
C LEU A 185 -0.68 10.43 -12.02
N GLY A 186 -1.81 10.79 -11.41
CA GLY A 186 -2.93 11.39 -12.13
C GLY A 186 -2.59 12.76 -12.73
N GLN A 187 -1.83 13.59 -12.01
CA GLN A 187 -1.37 14.88 -12.50
C GLN A 187 -0.35 14.71 -13.63
N SER A 188 0.58 13.76 -13.51
CA SER A 188 1.55 13.45 -14.56
C SER A 188 0.86 12.97 -15.83
N ALA A 189 -0.11 12.05 -15.71
CA ALA A 189 -0.89 11.56 -16.85
C ALA A 189 -1.67 12.69 -17.54
N GLN A 190 -2.32 13.57 -16.77
CA GLN A 190 -3.03 14.72 -17.31
C GLN A 190 -2.08 15.71 -18.01
N ARG A 191 -0.96 16.05 -17.37
CA ARG A 191 0.01 16.99 -17.97
C ARG A 191 0.70 16.41 -19.20
N LEU A 192 0.92 15.10 -19.26
CA LEU A 192 1.40 14.43 -20.47
C LEU A 192 0.34 14.53 -21.58
N ALA A 193 -0.93 14.27 -21.28
CA ALA A 193 -2.05 14.39 -22.21
C ALA A 193 -2.22 15.81 -22.78
N ASP A 194 -1.88 16.82 -21.98
CA ASP A 194 -1.97 18.25 -22.34
C ASP A 194 -0.68 18.80 -22.99
N GLY A 195 0.34 17.96 -23.22
CA GLY A 195 1.62 18.38 -23.79
C GLY A 195 2.47 19.26 -22.86
N GLN A 196 2.18 19.26 -21.56
CA GLN A 196 2.89 20.01 -20.52
C GLN A 196 4.06 19.23 -19.91
N LEU A 197 4.13 17.92 -20.14
CA LEU A 197 5.28 17.06 -19.82
C LEU A 197 5.73 16.32 -21.09
N ASP A 198 7.01 15.99 -21.13
CA ASP A 198 7.61 15.20 -22.21
C ASP A 198 7.75 13.72 -21.81
N ALA A 199 7.91 13.45 -20.51
CA ALA A 199 7.89 12.11 -19.96
C ALA A 199 7.50 12.14 -18.47
N PHE A 200 7.13 10.99 -17.90
CA PHE A 200 7.10 10.84 -16.45
C PHE A 200 7.43 9.43 -15.99
N PHE A 201 7.98 9.34 -14.78
CA PHE A 201 8.20 8.10 -14.08
C PHE A 201 7.08 7.80 -13.08
N TYR A 202 6.73 6.52 -12.95
CA TYR A 202 5.94 6.02 -11.84
C TYR A 202 6.28 4.57 -11.51
N ALA A 203 6.42 4.21 -10.23
CA ALA A 203 6.57 2.80 -9.83
C ALA A 203 5.33 2.36 -9.06
N GLY A 204 4.76 1.21 -9.43
CA GLY A 204 3.57 0.69 -8.78
C GLY A 204 3.13 -0.65 -9.37
N GLY A 205 2.09 -1.24 -8.80
CA GLY A 205 1.53 -2.48 -9.32
C GLY A 205 0.62 -2.27 -10.54
N THR A 206 1.10 -2.65 -11.71
CA THR A 206 0.38 -2.69 -13.00
C THR A 206 -0.94 -3.49 -12.96
N PRO A 207 -2.02 -3.04 -13.63
CA PRO A 207 -2.16 -1.78 -14.37
C PRO A 207 -2.54 -0.61 -13.47
N PHE A 208 -2.24 0.62 -13.91
CA PHE A 208 -2.70 1.84 -13.27
C PHE A 208 -3.99 2.36 -13.90
N ALA A 209 -4.95 2.75 -13.06
CA ALA A 209 -6.18 3.38 -13.52
C ALA A 209 -5.91 4.65 -14.35
N ALA A 210 -4.92 5.46 -13.94
CA ALA A 210 -4.54 6.67 -14.67
C ALA A 210 -3.95 6.37 -16.07
N LEU A 211 -3.20 5.27 -16.23
CA LEU A 211 -2.65 4.88 -17.53
C LEU A 211 -3.69 4.21 -18.42
N ILE A 212 -4.64 3.46 -17.84
CA ILE A 212 -5.81 2.97 -18.60
C ILE A 212 -6.57 4.16 -19.20
N GLN A 213 -6.87 5.17 -18.39
CA GLN A 213 -7.59 6.38 -18.85
C GLN A 213 -6.79 7.17 -19.90
N LEU A 214 -5.48 7.33 -19.71
CA LEU A 214 -4.61 7.99 -20.67
C LEU A 214 -4.57 7.22 -22.00
N GLY A 215 -4.44 5.89 -21.94
CA GLY A 215 -4.46 4.98 -23.09
C GLY A 215 -5.74 5.14 -23.92
N SER A 216 -6.90 5.16 -23.27
CA SER A 216 -8.20 5.31 -23.94
C SER A 216 -8.46 6.70 -24.53
N THR A 217 -7.65 7.71 -24.21
CA THR A 217 -7.88 9.11 -24.62
C THR A 217 -6.81 9.67 -25.56
N LYS A 218 -5.54 9.60 -25.18
CA LYS A 218 -4.41 10.15 -25.94
C LYS A 218 -3.41 9.07 -26.39
N GLY A 219 -3.40 7.92 -25.72
CA GLY A 219 -2.34 6.93 -25.85
C GLY A 219 -1.04 7.39 -25.19
N PHE A 220 -0.09 6.47 -25.09
CA PHE A 220 1.24 6.68 -24.54
C PHE A 220 2.17 5.57 -25.03
N GLU A 221 3.47 5.74 -24.84
CA GLU A 221 4.48 4.69 -25.00
C GLU A 221 5.12 4.36 -23.65
N LEU A 222 5.70 3.17 -23.54
CA LEU A 222 6.51 2.77 -22.39
C LEU A 222 7.96 2.51 -22.81
N TYR A 223 8.89 3.16 -22.12
CA TYR A 223 10.31 2.95 -22.31
C TYR A 223 10.73 1.55 -21.87
N LYS A 224 11.53 0.86 -22.70
CA LYS A 224 12.11 -0.44 -22.42
C LYS A 224 13.51 -0.25 -21.85
N PHE A 225 13.70 -0.56 -20.58
CA PHE A 225 15.01 -0.48 -19.96
C PHE A 225 15.90 -1.61 -20.49
N SER A 226 17.08 -1.25 -21.00
CA SER A 226 18.06 -2.23 -21.47
C SER A 226 18.58 -3.10 -20.34
N ASP A 227 19.17 -4.26 -20.64
CA ASP A 227 19.79 -5.14 -19.64
C ASP A 227 20.85 -4.42 -18.80
N ASP A 228 21.64 -3.56 -19.45
CA ASP A 228 22.69 -2.79 -18.78
C ASP A 228 22.08 -1.70 -17.89
N GLU A 229 20.99 -1.07 -18.31
CA GLU A 229 20.23 -0.16 -17.44
C GLU A 229 19.63 -0.88 -16.24
N ARG A 230 19.00 -2.04 -16.44
CA ARG A 230 18.42 -2.83 -15.34
C ARG A 230 19.49 -3.25 -14.33
N LYS A 231 20.67 -3.69 -14.80
CA LYS A 231 21.82 -4.04 -13.95
C LYS A 231 22.39 -2.82 -13.22
N ALA A 232 22.58 -1.69 -13.92
CA ALA A 232 23.09 -0.47 -13.33
C ALA A 232 22.15 0.06 -12.23
N ILE A 233 20.83 0.08 -12.51
CA ILE A 233 19.80 0.48 -11.55
C ILE A 233 19.82 -0.45 -10.32
N ASN A 234 19.92 -1.76 -10.50
CA ASN A 234 20.08 -2.69 -9.38
C ASN A 234 21.36 -2.40 -8.58
N GLY A 235 22.47 -2.07 -9.24
CA GLY A 235 23.73 -1.73 -8.57
C GLY A 235 23.64 -0.50 -7.66
N ILE A 236 22.87 0.53 -8.06
CA ILE A 236 22.68 1.74 -7.23
C ILE A 236 21.50 1.65 -6.27
N ILE A 237 20.51 0.81 -6.57
CA ILE A 237 19.32 0.58 -5.75
C ILE A 237 19.10 -0.95 -5.67
N PRO A 238 19.77 -1.66 -4.76
CA PRO A 238 19.79 -3.13 -4.70
C PRO A 238 18.44 -3.78 -4.37
N TYR A 239 17.40 -2.96 -4.19
CA TYR A 239 16.01 -3.35 -3.97
C TYR A 239 15.19 -3.40 -5.26
N TYR A 240 15.68 -2.80 -6.34
CA TYR A 240 15.08 -2.90 -7.67
C TYR A 240 15.69 -4.07 -8.42
N VAL A 241 14.87 -5.04 -8.78
CA VAL A 241 15.27 -6.23 -9.55
C VAL A 241 14.66 -6.16 -10.95
N ALA A 242 15.23 -6.91 -11.90
CA ALA A 242 14.65 -7.02 -13.23
C ALA A 242 13.19 -7.52 -13.15
N SER A 243 12.33 -6.91 -13.95
CA SER A 243 10.91 -7.24 -14.12
C SER A 243 10.52 -6.98 -15.58
N ASP A 244 9.32 -7.42 -15.94
CA ASP A 244 8.74 -7.19 -17.26
C ASP A 244 7.26 -6.82 -17.08
N ILE A 245 6.80 -5.80 -17.79
CA ILE A 245 5.36 -5.53 -17.96
C ILE A 245 4.92 -6.24 -19.24
N PRO A 246 4.05 -7.27 -19.15
CA PRO A 246 3.63 -8.00 -20.34
C PRO A 246 2.83 -7.14 -21.33
N ALA A 247 2.93 -7.48 -22.61
CA ALA A 247 2.06 -6.96 -23.67
C ALA A 247 0.57 -7.11 -23.32
N GLY A 248 -0.25 -6.16 -23.75
CA GLY A 248 -1.70 -6.19 -23.59
C GLY A 248 -2.20 -5.88 -22.18
N VAL A 249 -1.31 -5.61 -21.21
CA VAL A 249 -1.72 -5.11 -19.88
C VAL A 249 -2.36 -3.72 -19.98
N TYR A 250 -1.87 -2.90 -20.91
CA TYR A 250 -2.53 -1.68 -21.36
C TYR A 250 -2.92 -1.86 -22.81
N GLU A 251 -4.14 -1.50 -23.18
CA GLU A 251 -4.68 -1.72 -24.53
C GLU A 251 -3.82 -1.11 -25.64
N THR A 252 -3.17 0.03 -25.37
CA THR A 252 -2.30 0.73 -26.32
C THR A 252 -0.87 0.19 -26.38
N ILE A 253 -0.52 -0.82 -25.57
CA ILE A 253 0.83 -1.37 -25.46
C ILE A 253 0.77 -2.86 -25.81
N ASP A 254 1.13 -3.19 -27.05
CA ASP A 254 1.09 -4.55 -27.62
C ASP A 254 2.45 -5.27 -27.58
N TYR A 255 3.40 -4.72 -26.82
CA TYR A 255 4.74 -5.25 -26.65
C TYR A 255 5.12 -5.44 -25.19
N ASP A 256 5.98 -6.43 -24.91
CA ASP A 256 6.58 -6.57 -23.59
C ASP A 256 7.52 -5.40 -23.28
N VAL A 257 7.51 -4.95 -22.03
CA VAL A 257 8.32 -3.83 -21.54
C VAL A 257 9.27 -4.33 -20.45
N PRO A 258 10.54 -4.61 -20.82
CA PRO A 258 11.59 -4.86 -19.84
C PRO A 258 11.78 -3.64 -18.94
N THR A 259 11.77 -3.89 -17.63
CA THR A 259 11.88 -2.83 -16.62
C THR A 259 12.53 -3.35 -15.33
N VAL A 260 12.50 -2.55 -14.29
CA VAL A 260 12.86 -2.92 -12.93
C VAL A 260 11.65 -2.80 -12.01
N ALA A 261 11.60 -3.61 -10.95
CA ALA A 261 10.56 -3.55 -9.95
C ALA A 261 11.12 -3.57 -8.53
N VAL A 262 10.45 -2.87 -7.62
CA VAL A 262 10.64 -2.97 -6.18
C VAL A 262 9.42 -3.63 -5.55
N ASN A 263 9.58 -4.31 -4.42
CA ASN A 263 8.44 -4.92 -3.74
C ASN A 263 7.69 -3.90 -2.87
N GLY A 264 6.38 -3.79 -3.05
CA GLY A 264 5.48 -3.06 -2.15
C GLY A 264 5.22 -3.85 -0.87
N GLN A 265 5.32 -3.17 0.28
CA GLN A 265 5.16 -3.78 1.60
C GLN A 265 4.06 -3.05 2.39
N LEU A 266 3.33 -3.80 3.21
CA LEU A 266 2.50 -3.25 4.27
C LEU A 266 3.37 -3.09 5.52
N VAL A 267 3.46 -1.87 6.02
CA VAL A 267 4.25 -1.51 7.20
C VAL A 267 3.39 -0.85 8.27
N THR A 268 3.86 -0.88 9.51
CA THR A 268 3.19 -0.33 10.69
C THR A 268 4.22 0.17 11.71
N SER A 269 3.77 0.74 12.82
CA SER A 269 4.64 1.10 13.95
C SER A 269 4.79 -0.09 14.91
N VAL A 270 5.98 -0.28 15.48
CA VAL A 270 6.25 -1.23 16.57
C VAL A 270 5.41 -0.94 17.82
N SER A 271 4.90 0.28 17.95
CA SER A 271 4.02 0.67 19.07
C SER A 271 2.58 0.18 18.91
N GLN A 272 2.20 -0.40 17.76
CA GLN A 272 0.88 -0.99 17.62
C GLN A 272 0.75 -2.24 18.51
N PRO A 273 -0.42 -2.49 19.13
CA PRO A 273 -0.59 -3.65 19.99
C PRO A 273 -0.27 -4.95 19.25
N GLU A 274 0.55 -5.82 19.86
CA GLU A 274 0.95 -7.10 19.28
C GLU A 274 -0.26 -7.92 18.82
N GLU A 275 -1.25 -8.07 19.71
CA GLU A 275 -2.45 -8.87 19.44
C GLU A 275 -3.30 -8.27 18.31
N LEU A 276 -3.31 -6.94 18.15
CA LEU A 276 -3.98 -6.30 17.02
C LEU A 276 -3.30 -6.68 15.69
N ILE A 277 -1.98 -6.53 15.61
CA ILE A 277 -1.23 -6.85 14.39
C ILE A 277 -1.25 -8.35 14.09
N TYR A 278 -1.23 -9.22 15.11
CA TYR A 278 -1.44 -10.66 14.94
C TYR A 278 -2.78 -10.96 14.25
N LYS A 279 -3.89 -10.39 14.77
CA LYS A 279 -5.22 -10.59 14.18
C LYS A 279 -5.35 -9.99 12.78
N ILE A 280 -4.74 -8.82 12.53
CA ILE A 280 -4.66 -8.21 11.19
C ILE A 280 -3.94 -9.16 10.23
N THR A 281 -2.77 -9.66 10.61
CA THR A 281 -1.97 -10.57 9.78
C THR A 281 -2.76 -11.85 9.48
N LYS A 282 -3.40 -12.44 10.49
CA LYS A 282 -4.27 -13.61 10.32
C LYS A 282 -5.46 -13.35 9.39
N ALA A 283 -6.09 -12.18 9.48
CA ALA A 283 -7.19 -11.80 8.61
C ALA A 283 -6.73 -11.62 7.14
N MET A 284 -5.52 -11.09 6.91
CA MET A 284 -4.98 -10.92 5.55
C MET A 284 -4.88 -12.24 4.78
N TRP A 285 -4.57 -13.34 5.46
CA TRP A 285 -4.35 -14.65 4.85
C TRP A 285 -5.58 -15.57 4.91
N ASN A 286 -6.75 -15.05 5.32
CA ASN A 286 -7.99 -15.80 5.33
C ASN A 286 -8.53 -16.07 3.92
N LYS A 287 -9.25 -17.19 3.74
CA LYS A 287 -9.90 -17.59 2.48
C LYS A 287 -10.89 -16.55 1.95
N ASN A 288 -11.61 -15.82 2.80
CA ASN A 288 -12.51 -14.75 2.36
C ASN A 288 -11.73 -13.54 1.84
N THR A 289 -10.64 -13.17 2.53
CA THR A 289 -9.72 -12.12 2.07
C THR A 289 -9.09 -12.47 0.73
N ARG A 290 -8.68 -13.74 0.54
CA ARG A 290 -8.18 -14.23 -0.75
C ARG A 290 -9.15 -13.93 -1.89
N LYS A 291 -10.44 -14.26 -1.74
CA LYS A 291 -11.50 -13.96 -2.73
C LYS A 291 -11.64 -12.47 -3.00
N LEU A 292 -11.58 -11.64 -1.95
CA LEU A 292 -11.66 -10.18 -2.07
C LEU A 292 -10.49 -9.63 -2.90
N LEU A 293 -9.26 -10.06 -2.58
CA LEU A 293 -8.06 -9.65 -3.28
C LEU A 293 -8.06 -10.10 -4.75
N ASP A 294 -8.49 -11.33 -5.03
CA ASP A 294 -8.50 -11.88 -6.41
C ASP A 294 -9.44 -11.13 -7.35
N LYS A 295 -10.53 -10.58 -6.80
CA LYS A 295 -11.56 -9.85 -7.57
C LYS A 295 -11.37 -8.34 -7.55
N GLY A 296 -10.73 -7.79 -6.53
CA GLY A 296 -10.67 -6.35 -6.30
C GLY A 296 -9.64 -5.62 -7.15
N HIS A 297 -8.49 -6.23 -7.42
CA HIS A 297 -7.43 -5.63 -8.23
C HIS A 297 -6.54 -6.71 -8.87
N ALA A 298 -6.00 -6.47 -10.07
CA ALA A 298 -5.12 -7.44 -10.75
C ALA A 298 -3.93 -7.89 -9.87
N LYS A 299 -3.24 -6.92 -9.24
CA LYS A 299 -2.15 -7.19 -8.27
C LYS A 299 -2.61 -7.80 -6.95
N GLY A 300 -3.90 -7.83 -6.65
CA GLY A 300 -4.42 -8.56 -5.49
C GLY A 300 -4.06 -10.05 -5.57
N LYS A 301 -4.04 -10.64 -6.77
CA LYS A 301 -3.62 -12.03 -7.03
C LYS A 301 -2.15 -12.32 -6.68
N ALA A 302 -1.30 -11.30 -6.63
CA ALA A 302 0.11 -11.43 -6.28
C ALA A 302 0.37 -11.39 -4.77
N ILE A 303 -0.58 -10.85 -3.98
CA ILE A 303 -0.50 -10.80 -2.52
C ILE A 303 -0.72 -12.19 -1.97
N LYS A 304 0.34 -12.94 -1.70
CA LYS A 304 0.27 -14.35 -1.33
C LYS A 304 1.07 -14.62 -0.06
N VAL A 305 0.60 -15.56 0.77
CA VAL A 305 1.27 -15.87 2.04
C VAL A 305 2.68 -16.42 1.77
N GLU A 306 2.84 -17.21 0.72
CA GLU A 306 4.12 -17.82 0.32
C GLU A 306 5.19 -16.80 -0.04
N THR A 307 4.80 -15.60 -0.46
CA THR A 307 5.71 -14.50 -0.82
C THR A 307 5.75 -13.39 0.23
N ALA A 308 5.00 -13.51 1.33
CA ALA A 308 4.79 -12.44 2.31
C ALA A 308 6.07 -12.02 3.05
N LEU A 309 7.12 -12.85 3.05
CA LEU A 309 8.40 -12.54 3.69
C LEU A 309 9.55 -12.34 2.68
N LYS A 310 9.28 -12.51 1.38
CA LYS A 310 10.31 -12.40 0.33
C LYS A 310 10.80 -10.95 0.23
N GLY A 311 12.10 -10.75 0.43
CA GLY A 311 12.73 -9.43 0.34
C GLY A 311 12.39 -8.50 1.50
N VAL A 312 11.95 -9.04 2.64
CA VAL A 312 11.82 -8.28 3.89
C VAL A 312 13.21 -8.17 4.54
N LEU A 313 13.71 -6.94 4.67
CA LEU A 313 15.08 -6.66 5.14
C LEU A 313 15.13 -5.92 6.48
N ILE A 314 13.97 -5.66 7.08
CA ILE A 314 13.83 -5.04 8.41
C ILE A 314 12.94 -5.93 9.28
N PRO A 315 12.97 -5.78 10.61
CA PRO A 315 12.17 -6.63 11.49
C PRO A 315 10.68 -6.58 11.18
N LEU A 316 10.03 -7.74 11.30
CA LEU A 316 8.58 -7.86 11.32
C LEU A 316 8.03 -7.21 12.59
N HIS A 317 6.76 -6.81 12.54
CA HIS A 317 6.06 -6.46 13.76
C HIS A 317 5.89 -7.72 14.63
N PRO A 318 6.06 -7.68 15.96
CA PRO A 318 5.96 -8.87 16.82
C PRO A 318 4.68 -9.70 16.61
N GLY A 319 3.53 -9.03 16.42
CA GLY A 319 2.27 -9.70 16.11
C GLY A 319 2.26 -10.43 14.76
N ALA A 320 2.89 -9.84 13.73
CA ALA A 320 3.01 -10.47 12.42
C ALA A 320 4.01 -11.63 12.49
N GLU A 321 5.15 -11.43 13.15
CA GLU A 321 6.15 -12.47 13.41
C GLU A 321 5.54 -13.69 14.10
N ARG A 322 4.76 -13.46 15.17
CA ARG A 322 4.03 -14.51 15.89
C ARG A 322 3.11 -15.31 14.97
N TYR A 323 2.37 -14.64 14.09
CA TYR A 323 1.52 -15.32 13.12
C TYR A 323 2.34 -16.16 12.12
N TYR A 324 3.42 -15.62 11.57
CA TYR A 324 4.26 -16.35 10.62
C TYR A 324 5.01 -17.53 11.26
N LYS A 325 5.36 -17.43 12.55
CA LYS A 325 5.84 -18.58 13.35
C LYS A 325 4.75 -19.64 13.52
N GLU A 326 3.52 -19.24 13.86
CA GLU A 326 2.37 -20.17 14.02
C GLU A 326 2.10 -20.99 12.75
N ILE A 327 2.27 -20.40 11.56
CA ILE A 327 2.05 -21.09 10.28
C ILE A 327 3.33 -21.70 9.69
N GLY A 328 4.43 -21.74 10.43
CA GLY A 328 5.68 -22.41 10.04
C GLY A 328 6.47 -21.73 8.91
N MET A 329 6.28 -20.42 8.70
CA MET A 329 7.04 -19.67 7.70
C MET A 329 8.42 -19.22 8.19
N ILE A 330 8.59 -19.05 9.50
CA ILE A 330 9.83 -18.63 10.16
C ILE A 330 9.93 -19.34 11.52
N ASN A 331 11.16 -19.50 12.02
CA ASN A 331 11.49 -20.16 13.28
C ASN A 331 11.70 -19.15 14.42
#